data_AF-W1YIL0-F1
#
_entry.id   AF-W1YIL0-F1
#
_cell.length_a   1.000
_cell.length_b   1.000
_cell.length_c   1.000
_cell.angle_alpha   90.00
_cell.angle_beta   90.00
_cell.angle_gamma   90.00
#
_symmetry.space_group_name_H-M   'P 1'
#
loop_
_entity.id
_entity.type
_entity.pdbx_description
1 polymer ?
#
loop_
_entity_poly.entity_id
_entity_poly.type
_entity_poly.pdbx_seq_one_letter_code
_entity_poly.pdbx_strand_id
1 'polypeptide(L)'
;DKVITEYVHQLILRPRTYTMGIGCRRGTPKELILDAIQQSLAVHKLSPKSLVTAASVIVKQDEVGLLEAMQIMGWPIVFYTQDDMAPLIEEEKLEESNFVKGTIGVGNVCETTALLAAKSRTLIQHKTI
;
A
#
# COMPACT_ATOMS: atom_id res chain seq x y z
N ASP A 1 10.63 -8.41 11.53
CA ASP A 1 9.59 -7.50 10.99
C ASP A 1 8.78 -6.80 12.07
N LYS A 2 8.34 -7.52 13.12
CA LYS A 2 7.42 -6.99 14.12
C LYS A 2 8.02 -5.86 14.96
N VAL A 3 7.15 -5.00 15.47
CA VAL A 3 7.45 -4.07 16.56
C VAL A 3 7.62 -4.89 17.83
N ILE A 4 8.76 -4.69 18.50
CA ILE A 4 9.16 -5.39 19.72
C ILE A 4 9.72 -4.37 20.71
N THR A 5 9.72 -4.72 22.00
CA THR A 5 10.44 -3.95 23.02
C THR A 5 11.93 -3.91 22.69
N GLU A 6 12.52 -2.71 22.76
CA GLU A 6 13.94 -2.49 22.45
C GLU A 6 14.78 -2.51 23.74
N TYR A 7 15.94 -3.14 23.69
CA TYR A 7 16.87 -3.26 24.82
C TYR A 7 18.25 -2.66 24.48
N VAL A 8 19.00 -2.24 25.51
CA VAL A 8 20.25 -1.48 25.38
C VAL A 8 21.34 -2.21 24.57
N HIS A 9 21.39 -3.54 24.63
CA HIS A 9 22.36 -4.37 23.92
C HIS A 9 21.68 -5.32 22.93
N GLN A 10 20.88 -4.77 22.02
CA GLN A 10 20.14 -5.55 21.04
C GLN A 10 20.38 -5.03 19.62
N LEU A 11 20.67 -5.96 18.70
CA LEU A 11 20.61 -5.71 17.27
C LEU A 11 19.26 -6.18 16.73
N ILE A 12 18.49 -5.27 16.14
CA ILE A 12 17.19 -5.60 15.53
C ILE A 12 17.33 -5.56 14.01
N LEU A 13 17.27 -6.74 13.38
CA LEU A 13 17.24 -6.86 11.94
C LEU A 13 15.79 -6.77 11.43
N ARG A 14 15.54 -5.85 10.50
CA ARG A 14 14.25 -5.69 9.84
C ARG A 14 14.44 -5.77 8.32
N PRO A 15 14.47 -6.99 7.75
CA PRO A 15 14.47 -7.17 6.31
C PRO A 15 13.28 -6.43 5.69
N ARG A 16 13.51 -5.73 4.59
CA ARG A 16 12.43 -5.09 3.83
C ARG A 16 11.78 -6.15 2.95
N THR A 17 10.62 -6.66 3.39
CA THR A 17 9.93 -7.79 2.74
C THR A 17 8.47 -7.51 2.43
N TYR A 18 7.96 -6.33 2.81
CA TYR A 18 6.55 -5.98 2.59
C TYR A 18 6.41 -4.83 1.61
N THR A 19 5.27 -4.79 0.94
CA THR A 19 4.82 -3.66 0.14
C THR A 19 3.45 -3.23 0.62
N MET A 20 3.08 -1.98 0.35
CA MET A 20 1.77 -1.45 0.73
C MET A 20 1.11 -0.78 -0.47
N GLY A 21 -0.03 -1.31 -0.90
CA GLY A 21 -0.85 -0.66 -1.91
C GLY A 21 -1.80 0.34 -1.26
N ILE A 22 -1.88 1.55 -1.80
CA ILE A 22 -2.64 2.65 -1.23
C ILE A 22 -3.60 3.20 -2.27
N GLY A 23 -4.89 3.22 -1.94
CA GLY A 23 -5.93 3.91 -2.70
C GLY A 23 -6.57 4.99 -1.86
N CYS A 24 -6.77 6.18 -2.42
CA CYS A 24 -7.43 7.30 -1.73
C CYS A 24 -8.31 8.10 -2.70
N ARG A 25 -9.21 8.94 -2.18
CA ARG A 25 -9.98 9.92 -2.99
C ARG A 25 -9.08 11.09 -3.39
N ARG A 26 -9.49 11.87 -4.39
CA ARG A 26 -8.71 13.05 -4.80
C ARG A 26 -8.76 14.16 -3.75
N GLY A 27 -7.62 14.80 -3.50
CA GLY A 27 -7.46 15.82 -2.48
C GLY A 27 -7.45 15.25 -1.05
N THR A 28 -7.14 13.96 -0.87
CA THR A 28 -7.09 13.37 0.47
C THR A 28 -5.88 13.95 1.21
N PRO A 29 -6.04 14.56 2.41
CA PRO A 29 -4.92 15.09 3.17
C PRO A 29 -3.89 14.00 3.53
N LYS A 30 -2.60 14.37 3.55
CA LYS A 30 -1.51 13.45 3.90
C LYS A 30 -1.70 12.84 5.29
N GLU A 31 -2.29 13.58 6.22
CA GLU A 31 -2.50 13.17 7.61
C GLU A 31 -3.42 11.93 7.66
N LEU A 32 -4.51 11.93 6.90
CA LEU A 32 -5.42 10.78 6.83
C LEU A 32 -4.74 9.56 6.20
N ILE A 33 -3.87 9.76 5.22
CA ILE A 33 -3.11 8.67 4.59
C ILE A 33 -2.09 8.08 5.56
N LEU A 34 -1.36 8.93 6.28
CA LEU A 34 -0.41 8.52 7.30
C LEU A 34 -1.10 7.75 8.44
N ASP A 35 -2.25 8.25 8.90
CA ASP A 35 -3.03 7.57 9.95
C ASP A 35 -3.49 6.19 9.47
N ALA A 36 -4.01 6.07 8.24
CA ALA A 36 -4.42 4.79 7.68
C ALA A 36 -3.25 3.81 7.55
N ILE A 37 -2.07 4.27 7.11
CA ILE A 37 -0.84 3.46 7.05
C ILE A 37 -0.46 2.97 8.45
N GLN A 38 -0.42 3.87 9.44
CA GLN A 38 -0.04 3.53 10.80
C GLN A 38 -1.01 2.53 11.44
N GLN A 39 -2.31 2.72 11.23
CA GLN A 39 -3.34 1.79 11.71
C GLN A 39 -3.18 0.40 11.08
N SER A 40 -3.00 0.33 9.75
CA SER A 40 -2.76 -0.92 9.03
C SER A 40 -1.54 -1.66 9.59
N LEU A 41 -0.40 -0.97 9.75
CA LEU A 41 0.80 -1.58 10.32
C LEU A 41 0.60 -2.03 11.77
N ALA A 42 -0.11 -1.24 12.57
CA ALA A 42 -0.37 -1.55 13.98
C ALA A 42 -1.20 -2.82 14.16
N VAL A 43 -2.23 -3.03 13.34
CA VAL A 43 -3.06 -4.25 13.36
C VAL A 43 -2.20 -5.51 13.20
N HIS A 44 -1.18 -5.45 12.34
CA HIS A 44 -0.27 -6.57 12.11
C HIS A 44 1.01 -6.51 12.95
N LYS A 45 1.14 -5.53 13.85
CA LYS A 45 2.35 -5.22 14.63
C LYS A 45 3.60 -5.10 13.75
N LEU A 46 3.47 -4.64 12.51
CA LEU A 46 4.57 -4.54 11.55
C LEU A 46 5.34 -3.24 11.77
N SER A 47 6.67 -3.31 11.67
CA SER A 47 7.48 -2.10 11.67
C SER A 47 7.45 -1.44 10.28
N PRO A 48 7.25 -0.11 10.20
CA PRO A 48 7.39 0.65 8.95
C PRO A 48 8.75 0.43 8.25
N LYS A 49 9.79 0.11 9.02
CA LYS A 49 11.15 -0.15 8.51
C LYS A 49 11.25 -1.45 7.69
N SER A 50 10.24 -2.31 7.75
CA SER A 50 10.18 -3.58 6.99
C SER A 50 9.51 -3.42 5.62
N LEU A 51 9.10 -2.20 5.24
CA LEU A 51 8.48 -1.91 3.94
C LEU A 51 9.56 -1.60 2.90
N VAL A 52 9.39 -2.18 1.71
CA VAL A 52 10.23 -1.96 0.53
C VAL A 52 9.76 -0.74 -0.23
N THR A 53 8.46 -0.69 -0.55
CA THR A 53 7.84 0.34 -1.38
C THR A 53 6.35 0.43 -1.09
N ALA A 54 5.77 1.60 -1.34
CA ALA A 54 4.34 1.73 -1.56
C ALA A 54 4.00 1.56 -3.04
N ALA A 55 2.72 1.34 -3.34
CA ALA A 55 2.21 1.26 -4.69
C ALA A 55 0.81 1.88 -4.80
N SER A 56 0.49 2.43 -5.98
CA SER A 56 -0.85 2.94 -6.28
C SER A 56 -1.12 2.87 -7.79
N VAL A 57 -2.27 3.40 -8.22
CA VAL A 57 -2.68 3.47 -9.62
C VAL A 57 -2.16 4.77 -10.28
N ILE A 58 -1.84 4.74 -11.58
CA ILE A 58 -1.21 5.85 -12.31
C ILE A 58 -1.99 7.16 -12.25
N VAL A 59 -3.32 7.10 -12.14
CA VAL A 59 -4.17 8.30 -11.96
C VAL A 59 -3.96 9.01 -10.62
N LYS A 60 -3.11 8.46 -9.74
CA LYS A 60 -2.70 9.03 -8.45
C LYS A 60 -1.27 9.58 -8.44
N GLN A 61 -0.60 9.61 -9.59
CA GLN A 61 0.77 10.13 -9.67
C GLN A 61 0.90 11.62 -9.32
N ASP A 62 -0.20 12.39 -9.41
CA ASP A 62 -0.27 13.81 -9.07
C ASP A 62 -0.98 14.08 -7.72
N GLU A 63 -1.30 13.02 -6.95
CA GLU A 63 -2.02 13.16 -5.69
C GLU A 63 -1.08 13.68 -4.59
N VAL A 64 -1.16 15.00 -4.33
CA VAL A 64 -0.27 15.71 -3.40
C VAL A 64 -0.21 15.04 -2.02
N GLY A 65 -1.36 14.74 -1.40
CA GLY A 65 -1.38 14.15 -0.06
C GLY A 65 -0.72 12.77 0.00
N LEU A 66 -0.84 11.97 -1.07
CA LEU A 66 -0.19 10.66 -1.17
C LEU A 66 1.33 10.83 -1.29
N LEU A 67 1.79 11.70 -2.18
CA LEU A 67 3.22 11.95 -2.39
C LEU A 67 3.90 12.51 -1.13
N GLU A 68 3.26 13.47 -0.45
CA GLU A 68 3.78 14.01 0.80
C GLU A 68 3.85 12.94 1.91
N ALA A 69 2.83 12.08 2.02
CA ALA A 69 2.85 10.98 2.98
C ALA A 69 4.02 10.02 2.70
N MET A 70 4.29 9.70 1.43
CA MET A 70 5.42 8.83 1.05
C MET A 70 6.77 9.48 1.35
N GLN A 71 6.88 10.79 1.14
CA GLN A 71 8.07 11.55 1.51
C GLN A 71 8.33 11.51 3.02
N ILE A 72 7.28 11.68 3.85
CA ILE A 72 7.39 11.62 5.32
C ILE A 72 7.79 10.21 5.79
N MET A 73 7.21 9.17 5.18
CA MET A 73 7.55 7.78 5.50
C MET A 73 8.94 7.37 4.99
N GLY A 74 9.51 8.13 4.04
CA GLY A 74 10.77 7.81 3.37
C GLY A 74 10.66 6.58 2.47
N TRP A 75 9.45 6.32 1.94
CA TRP A 75 9.18 5.18 1.09
C TRP A 75 9.16 5.59 -0.39
N PRO A 76 9.78 4.81 -1.30
CA PRO A 76 9.47 4.95 -2.71
C PRO A 76 8.02 4.56 -2.97
N ILE A 77 7.44 5.10 -4.04
CA ILE A 77 6.11 4.73 -4.52
C ILE A 77 6.17 4.41 -6.01
N VAL A 78 5.50 3.32 -6.39
CA VAL A 78 5.36 2.88 -7.78
C VAL A 78 3.91 3.03 -8.20
N PHE A 79 3.70 3.43 -9.46
CA PHE A 79 2.37 3.59 -10.02
C PHE A 79 2.13 2.60 -11.15
N TYR A 80 0.96 1.97 -11.17
CA TYR A 80 0.56 0.98 -12.16
C TYR A 80 -0.61 1.48 -13.00
N THR A 81 -0.60 1.13 -14.28
CA THR A 81 -1.73 1.40 -15.18
C THR A 81 -2.86 0.38 -14.95
N GLN A 82 -4.02 0.65 -15.53
CA GLN A 82 -5.14 -0.29 -15.47
C GLN A 82 -4.81 -1.61 -16.16
N ASP A 83 -4.05 -1.55 -17.26
CA ASP A 83 -3.63 -2.72 -18.04
C ASP A 83 -2.64 -3.59 -17.27
N ASP A 84 -1.79 -3.00 -16.43
CA ASP A 84 -0.91 -3.75 -15.52
C ASP A 84 -1.70 -4.52 -14.45
N MET A 85 -2.84 -3.97 -14.03
CA MET A 85 -3.64 -4.44 -12.91
C MET A 85 -4.68 -5.49 -13.31
N ALA A 86 -5.30 -5.35 -14.48
CA ALA A 86 -6.40 -6.19 -14.93
C ALA A 86 -6.09 -7.70 -14.92
N PRO A 87 -4.93 -8.19 -15.41
CA PRO A 87 -4.63 -9.61 -15.42
C PRO A 87 -4.61 -10.22 -14.01
N LEU A 88 -4.06 -9.49 -13.04
CA LEU A 88 -3.93 -9.97 -11.68
C LEU A 88 -5.27 -9.96 -10.93
N ILE A 89 -6.13 -8.98 -11.21
CA ILE A 89 -7.49 -8.94 -10.65
C ILE A 89 -8.30 -10.15 -11.08
N GLU A 90 -8.19 -10.54 -12.36
CA GLU A 90 -8.86 -11.70 -12.91
C GLU A 90 -8.28 -13.01 -12.34
N GLU A 91 -6.95 -13.15 -12.33
CA GLU A 91 -6.25 -14.36 -11.85
C GLU A 91 -6.57 -14.65 -10.37
N GLU A 92 -6.46 -13.63 -9.51
CA GLU A 92 -6.64 -13.76 -8.05
C GLU A 92 -8.10 -13.56 -7.62
N LYS A 93 -9.02 -13.31 -8.56
CA LYS A 93 -10.45 -13.06 -8.32
C LYS A 93 -10.69 -12.01 -7.22
N LEU A 94 -9.91 -10.92 -7.27
CA LEU A 94 -9.97 -9.87 -6.25
C LEU A 94 -11.33 -9.19 -6.26
N GLU A 95 -11.84 -8.83 -5.08
CA GLU A 95 -13.12 -8.15 -4.97
C GLU A 95 -13.07 -6.76 -5.60
N GLU A 96 -13.88 -6.57 -6.64
CA GLU A 96 -14.00 -5.30 -7.35
C GLU A 96 -15.06 -4.40 -6.70
N SER A 97 -14.73 -3.13 -6.51
CA SER A 97 -15.70 -2.10 -6.16
C SER A 97 -16.29 -1.47 -7.42
N ASN A 98 -17.62 -1.58 -7.57
CA ASN A 98 -18.37 -0.95 -8.66
C ASN A 98 -18.12 0.57 -8.76
N PHE A 99 -17.92 1.25 -7.62
CA PHE A 99 -17.63 2.69 -7.57
C PHE A 99 -16.26 3.03 -8.19
N VAL A 100 -15.24 2.21 -7.89
CA VAL A 100 -13.87 2.45 -8.37
C VAL A 100 -13.77 2.12 -9.86
N LYS A 101 -14.42 1.03 -10.29
CA LYS A 101 -14.52 0.67 -11.71
C LYS A 101 -15.17 1.76 -12.56
N GLY A 102 -16.21 2.42 -12.05
CA GLY A 102 -16.86 3.55 -12.73
C GLY A 102 -16.04 4.85 -12.77
N THR A 103 -15.08 5.03 -11.87
CA THR A 103 -14.29 6.28 -11.77
C THR A 103 -12.95 6.18 -12.48
N ILE A 104 -12.29 5.01 -12.37
CA ILE A 104 -10.91 4.83 -12.83
C ILE A 104 -10.72 3.52 -13.60
N GLY A 105 -11.80 2.89 -14.07
CA GLY A 105 -11.77 1.67 -14.91
C GLY A 105 -11.36 0.38 -14.18
N VAL A 106 -10.89 0.45 -12.94
CA VAL A 106 -10.40 -0.71 -12.16
C VAL A 106 -11.13 -0.82 -10.83
N GLY A 107 -11.65 -2.00 -10.48
CA GLY A 107 -12.42 -2.19 -9.25
C GLY A 107 -11.60 -2.31 -7.96
N ASN A 108 -10.31 -2.65 -8.05
CA ASN A 108 -9.46 -2.89 -6.89
C ASN A 108 -8.08 -2.23 -7.07
N VAL A 109 -7.75 -1.26 -6.23
CA VAL A 109 -6.47 -0.54 -6.31
C VAL A 109 -5.45 -1.08 -5.33
N CYS A 110 -5.77 -1.02 -4.03
CA CYS A 110 -4.79 -1.27 -2.98
C CYS A 110 -4.28 -2.71 -2.97
N GLU A 111 -5.12 -3.72 -3.17
CA GLU A 111 -4.66 -5.11 -3.10
C GLU A 111 -3.84 -5.46 -4.34
N THR A 112 -4.35 -5.13 -5.52
CA THR A 112 -3.66 -5.42 -6.79
C THR A 112 -2.31 -4.74 -6.88
N THR A 113 -2.24 -3.44 -6.54
CA THR A 113 -0.96 -2.69 -6.57
C THR A 113 0.02 -3.20 -5.52
N ALA A 114 -0.44 -3.63 -4.34
CA ALA A 114 0.40 -4.26 -3.34
C ALA A 114 1.03 -5.56 -3.87
N LEU A 115 0.22 -6.43 -4.46
CA LEU A 115 0.65 -7.72 -5.00
C LEU A 115 1.62 -7.57 -6.18
N LEU A 116 1.33 -6.64 -7.11
CA LEU A 116 2.23 -6.32 -8.23
C LEU A 116 3.59 -5.83 -7.74
N ALA A 117 3.60 -4.88 -6.79
CA ALA A 117 4.83 -4.36 -6.24
C ALA A 117 5.62 -5.41 -5.42
N ALA A 118 4.92 -6.29 -4.72
CA ALA A 118 5.53 -7.40 -3.97
C ALA A 118 6.09 -8.50 -4.89
N LYS A 119 5.64 -8.57 -6.15
CA LYS A 119 5.82 -9.74 -7.03
C LYS A 119 5.40 -11.03 -6.32
N SER A 120 4.27 -10.96 -5.62
CA SER A 120 3.74 -12.03 -4.76
C SER A 120 2.26 -12.26 -5.04
N ARG A 121 1.72 -13.37 -4.50
CA ARG A 121 0.30 -13.72 -4.47
C ARG A 121 -0.29 -13.74 -3.05
N THR A 122 0.49 -13.32 -2.06
CA THR A 122 0.05 -13.34 -0.65
C THR A 122 -0.29 -11.93 -0.18
N LEU A 123 -1.56 -11.71 0.15
CA LEU A 123 -2.01 -10.55 0.91
C LEU A 123 -1.88 -10.81 2.40
N ILE A 124 -1.33 -9.84 3.13
CA ILE A 124 -1.26 -9.85 4.60
C ILE A 124 -2.50 -9.20 5.19
N GLN A 125 -3.01 -8.19 4.49
CA GLN A 125 -4.20 -7.46 4.86
C GLN A 125 -5.04 -7.23 3.60
N HIS A 126 -6.33 -7.54 3.71
CA HIS A 126 -7.32 -7.16 2.70
C HIS A 126 -7.66 -5.68 2.80
N LYS A 127 -8.28 -5.14 1.76
CA LYS A 127 -8.69 -3.73 1.68
C LYS A 127 -9.44 -3.29 2.94
N THR A 128 -8.96 -2.21 3.55
CA THR A 128 -9.64 -1.45 4.60
C THR A 128 -10.11 -0.10 4.06
N ILE A 129 -11.25 0.39 4.56
CA ILE A 129 -11.86 1.69 4.17
C ILE A 129 -11.63 2.72 5.27
#